data_AF-A0A6P0T148-F1
#
_entry.id   AF-A0A6P0T148-F1
#
_cell.length_a   1.000
_cell.length_b   1.000
_cell.length_c   1.000
_cell.angle_alpha   90.00
_cell.angle_beta   90.00
_cell.angle_gamma   90.00
#
_symmetry.space_group_name_H-M   'P 1'
#
loop_
_entity.id
_entity.type
_entity.pdbx_description
1 polymer ?
#
loop_
_entity_poly.entity_id
_entity_poly.type
_entity_poly.pdbx_seq_one_letter_code
_entity_poly.pdbx_strand_id
1 'polypeptide(L)'
;MSSLNSSEIAQKPQRTQPCVKYAQTNIQLFNQLYSDGYSGTELSCVFNAYQLAATLYTGCFRASGKPFIAHLVGTASILSSLHTPVEVVAAGLLHAAYLSGDFGDNKKGITEVKRQNLISVVGGKVEGYITRYTALKWNSDTIPVIYNRLDSLDPLDHKALLIRLANELE
;
A
#
# COMPACT_ATOMS: atom_id res chain seq x y z
N MET A 1 31.46 -53.61 21.72
CA MET A 1 31.91 -52.31 21.14
C MET A 1 31.42 -52.23 19.71
N SER A 2 30.42 -51.40 19.44
CA SER A 2 30.34 -50.48 18.29
C SER A 2 28.89 -50.02 18.15
N SER A 3 28.69 -48.75 18.44
CA SER A 3 27.41 -48.07 18.57
C SER A 3 26.68 -47.93 17.23
N LEU A 4 25.36 -48.18 17.22
CA LEU A 4 24.47 -47.74 16.15
C LEU A 4 24.34 -46.21 16.24
N ASN A 5 24.80 -45.52 15.20
CA ASN A 5 24.75 -44.06 15.11
C ASN A 5 23.39 -43.65 14.53
N SER A 6 22.52 -43.11 15.39
CA SER A 6 21.28 -42.45 15.00
C SER A 6 21.60 -41.05 14.47
N SER A 7 21.62 -40.84 13.16
CA SER A 7 21.49 -39.49 12.56
C SER A 7 21.53 -39.50 11.03
N GLU A 8 20.44 -39.96 10.40
CA GLU A 8 20.07 -39.48 9.07
C GLU A 8 18.69 -38.83 9.16
N ILE A 9 18.66 -37.64 9.77
CA ILE A 9 17.54 -36.72 9.57
C ILE A 9 17.73 -36.16 8.17
N ALA A 10 17.01 -36.72 7.21
CA ALA A 10 16.90 -36.17 5.87
C ALA A 10 16.52 -34.68 5.98
N GLN A 11 17.45 -33.80 5.62
CA GLN A 11 17.19 -32.37 5.53
C GLN A 11 16.07 -32.17 4.50
N LYS A 12 14.92 -31.72 4.98
CA LYS A 12 13.76 -31.38 4.16
C LYS A 12 14.22 -30.32 3.14
N PRO A 13 13.94 -30.48 1.83
CA PRO A 13 14.41 -29.53 0.83
C PRO A 13 13.88 -28.14 1.19
N GLN A 14 14.81 -27.18 1.36
CA GLN A 14 14.46 -25.78 1.50
C GLN A 14 13.72 -25.36 0.22
N ARG A 15 12.42 -25.10 0.34
CA ARG A 15 11.67 -24.42 -0.72
C ARG A 15 12.35 -23.08 -0.93
N THR A 16 13.07 -22.91 -2.03
CA THR A 16 13.45 -21.59 -2.53
C THR A 16 12.14 -20.85 -2.79
N GLN A 17 11.77 -19.96 -1.88
CA GLN A 17 10.60 -19.12 -2.10
C GLN A 17 10.85 -18.31 -3.38
N PRO A 18 9.88 -18.21 -4.30
CA PRO A 18 9.97 -17.25 -5.38
C PRO A 18 10.23 -15.87 -4.76
N CYS A 19 11.22 -15.16 -5.29
CA CYS A 19 11.62 -13.83 -4.83
C CYS A 19 10.50 -12.82 -5.16
N VAL A 20 9.41 -12.83 -4.39
CA VAL A 20 8.48 -11.71 -4.36
C VAL A 20 8.99 -10.80 -3.24
N LYS A 21 9.75 -9.77 -3.62
CA LYS A 21 10.41 -8.85 -2.67
C LYS A 21 9.40 -8.08 -1.80
N TYR A 22 8.18 -7.88 -2.31
CA TYR A 22 7.11 -7.13 -1.66
C TYR A 22 5.82 -7.96 -1.63
N ALA A 23 4.99 -7.78 -0.61
CA ALA A 23 3.71 -8.46 -0.47
C ALA A 23 2.78 -8.16 -1.65
N GLN A 24 2.01 -9.17 -2.06
CA GLN A 24 1.03 -9.09 -3.16
C GLN A 24 -0.35 -9.60 -2.73
N THR A 25 -0.47 -10.12 -1.51
CA THR A 25 -1.72 -10.52 -0.86
C THR A 25 -1.85 -9.88 0.51
N ASN A 26 -3.07 -9.78 1.02
CA ASN A 26 -3.32 -9.30 2.38
C ASN A 26 -2.52 -10.11 3.41
N ILE A 27 -2.53 -11.45 3.32
CA ILE A 27 -1.81 -12.30 4.28
C ILE A 27 -0.31 -11.97 4.29
N GLN A 28 0.30 -11.78 3.11
CA GLN A 28 1.71 -11.38 3.02
C GLN A 28 1.95 -10.00 3.64
N LEU A 29 1.08 -9.02 3.39
CA LEU A 29 1.22 -7.67 3.92
C LEU A 29 1.06 -7.65 5.45
N PHE A 30 0.08 -8.35 6.00
CA PHE A 30 -0.12 -8.43 7.45
C PHE A 30 1.02 -9.16 8.14
N ASN A 31 1.57 -10.21 7.54
CA ASN A 31 2.77 -10.87 8.07
C ASN A 31 3.99 -9.94 8.06
N GLN A 32 4.15 -9.15 7.00
CA GLN A 32 5.21 -8.14 6.91
C GLN A 32 5.04 -7.10 8.02
N LEU A 33 3.87 -6.46 8.12
CA LEU A 33 3.61 -5.42 9.13
C LEU A 33 3.77 -5.93 10.55
N TYR A 34 3.34 -7.16 10.82
CA TYR A 34 3.56 -7.80 12.12
C TYR A 34 5.05 -8.01 12.41
N SER A 35 5.82 -8.46 11.40
CA SER A 35 7.27 -8.67 11.53
C SER A 35 8.04 -7.34 11.69
N ASP A 36 7.55 -6.27 11.06
CA ASP A 36 8.10 -4.91 11.13
C ASP A 36 7.71 -4.19 12.45
N GLY A 37 6.91 -4.82 13.31
CA GLY A 37 6.61 -4.33 14.66
C GLY A 37 5.42 -3.36 14.77
N TYR A 38 4.55 -3.28 13.76
CA TYR A 38 3.33 -2.48 13.82
C TYR A 38 2.38 -3.04 14.90
N SER A 39 1.80 -2.13 15.68
CA SER A 39 0.89 -2.45 16.78
C SER A 39 -0.49 -2.93 16.31
N GLY A 40 -1.26 -3.58 17.20
CA GLY A 40 -2.60 -4.08 16.85
C GLY A 40 -3.59 -3.00 16.38
N THR A 41 -3.47 -1.77 16.89
CA THR A 41 -4.27 -0.62 16.44
C THR A 41 -3.86 -0.17 15.04
N GLU A 42 -2.57 -0.18 14.74
CA GLU A 42 -2.05 0.11 13.40
C GLU A 42 -2.48 -0.96 12.38
N LEU A 43 -2.38 -2.24 12.74
CA LEU A 43 -2.89 -3.33 11.89
C LEU A 43 -4.39 -3.19 11.61
N SER A 44 -5.17 -2.74 12.60
CA SER A 44 -6.61 -2.47 12.43
C SER A 44 -6.86 -1.33 11.43
N CYS A 45 -6.02 -0.27 11.43
CA CYS A 45 -6.09 0.80 10.44
C CYS A 45 -5.84 0.28 9.02
N VAL A 46 -4.79 -0.54 8.83
CA VAL A 46 -4.49 -1.16 7.52
C VAL A 46 -5.60 -2.11 7.09
N PHE A 47 -6.19 -2.86 8.03
CA PHE A 47 -7.31 -3.75 7.75
C PHE A 47 -8.53 -3.00 7.22
N ASN A 48 -8.91 -1.90 7.88
CA ASN A 48 -10.01 -1.06 7.41
C ASN A 48 -9.73 -0.48 6.02
N ALA A 49 -8.50 -0.03 5.77
CA ALA A 49 -8.08 0.46 4.45
C ALA A 49 -8.15 -0.64 3.38
N TYR A 50 -7.68 -1.85 3.69
CA TYR A 50 -7.72 -2.99 2.79
C TYR A 50 -9.16 -3.40 2.44
N GLN A 51 -10.05 -3.47 3.44
CA GLN A 51 -11.45 -3.81 3.23
C GLN A 51 -12.13 -2.80 2.31
N LEU A 52 -11.89 -1.51 2.53
CA LEU A 52 -12.40 -0.45 1.65
C LEU A 52 -11.82 -0.59 0.23
N ALA A 53 -10.52 -0.83 0.08
CA ALA A 53 -9.91 -1.05 -1.23
C ALA A 53 -10.52 -2.27 -1.95
N ALA A 54 -10.79 -3.36 -1.23
CA ALA A 54 -11.43 -4.55 -1.80
C ALA A 54 -12.83 -4.23 -2.35
N THR A 55 -13.60 -3.41 -1.64
CA THR A 55 -14.90 -2.92 -2.12
C THR A 55 -14.75 -2.02 -3.35
N LEU A 56 -13.90 -0.99 -3.28
CA LEU A 56 -13.76 0.01 -4.35
C LEU A 56 -13.25 -0.57 -5.67
N TYR A 57 -12.54 -1.70 -5.64
CA TYR A 57 -11.88 -2.30 -6.79
C TYR A 57 -12.31 -3.75 -7.06
N THR A 58 -13.53 -4.11 -6.64
CA THR A 58 -14.10 -5.43 -6.92
C THR A 58 -14.14 -5.68 -8.43
N GLY A 59 -13.54 -6.79 -8.88
CA GLY A 59 -13.48 -7.16 -10.30
C GLY A 59 -12.56 -6.28 -11.16
N CYS A 60 -11.78 -5.36 -10.56
CA CYS A 60 -10.82 -4.55 -11.30
C CYS A 60 -9.49 -5.29 -11.49
N PHE A 61 -8.96 -5.22 -12.71
CA PHE A 61 -7.67 -5.82 -13.10
C PHE A 61 -6.77 -4.79 -13.80
N ARG A 62 -5.46 -4.95 -13.64
CA ARG A 62 -4.45 -4.24 -14.44
C ARG A 62 -4.43 -4.81 -15.86
N ALA A 63 -3.82 -4.07 -16.79
CA ALA A 63 -3.63 -4.54 -18.17
C ALA A 63 -2.85 -5.87 -18.26
N SER A 64 -2.04 -6.20 -17.25
CA SER A 64 -1.34 -7.48 -17.12
C SER A 64 -2.23 -8.65 -16.67
N GLY A 65 -3.51 -8.43 -16.37
CA GLY A 65 -4.41 -9.42 -15.79
C GLY A 65 -4.26 -9.61 -14.28
N LYS A 66 -3.33 -8.90 -13.64
CA LYS A 66 -3.18 -8.89 -12.17
C LYS A 66 -4.38 -8.18 -11.51
N PRO A 67 -4.98 -8.73 -10.44
CA PRO A 67 -6.01 -8.02 -9.69
C PRO A 67 -5.51 -6.65 -9.22
N PHE A 68 -6.32 -5.61 -9.38
CA PHE A 68 -5.91 -4.25 -9.03
C PHE A 68 -5.57 -4.13 -7.54
N ILE A 69 -6.28 -4.87 -6.67
CA ILE A 69 -5.96 -4.90 -5.24
C ILE A 69 -4.56 -5.45 -4.93
N ALA A 70 -4.02 -6.38 -5.73
CA ALA A 70 -2.66 -6.86 -5.53
C ALA A 70 -1.63 -5.76 -5.78
N HIS A 71 -1.91 -4.84 -6.71
CA HIS A 71 -1.08 -3.66 -6.96
C HIS A 71 -1.10 -2.67 -5.78
N LEU A 72 -2.29 -2.43 -5.21
CA LEU A 72 -2.43 -1.60 -4.01
C LEU A 72 -1.67 -2.21 -2.82
N VAL A 73 -1.75 -3.52 -2.65
CA VAL A 73 -1.00 -4.26 -1.62
C VAL A 73 0.51 -4.15 -1.84
N GLY A 74 0.99 -4.29 -3.08
CA GLY A 74 2.40 -4.09 -3.43
C GLY A 74 2.91 -2.71 -3.08
N THR A 75 2.13 -1.67 -3.41
CA THR A 75 2.46 -0.28 -3.09
C THR A 75 2.57 -0.08 -1.57
N ALA A 76 1.60 -0.60 -0.80
CA ALA A 76 1.62 -0.54 0.65
C ALA A 76 2.80 -1.31 1.27
N SER A 77 3.16 -2.46 0.69
CA SER A 77 4.31 -3.26 1.11
C SER A 77 5.64 -2.53 0.92
N ILE A 78 5.81 -1.83 -0.20
CA ILE A 78 6.99 -0.97 -0.45
C ILE A 78 7.06 0.11 0.63
N LEU A 79 5.95 0.79 0.93
CA LEU A 79 5.89 1.83 1.95
C LEU A 79 6.20 1.30 3.37
N SER A 80 5.72 0.09 3.71
CA SER A 80 6.07 -0.59 4.97
C SER A 80 7.56 -0.92 5.04
N SER A 81 8.18 -1.37 3.94
CA SER A 81 9.61 -1.69 3.92
C SER A 81 10.51 -0.47 4.23
N LEU A 82 9.99 0.73 3.99
CA LEU A 82 10.63 2.00 4.33
C LEU A 82 10.32 2.47 5.77
N HIS A 83 9.66 1.63 6.58
CA HIS A 83 9.28 1.90 7.97
C HIS A 83 8.47 3.20 8.11
N THR A 84 7.56 3.44 7.18
CA THR A 84 6.72 4.64 7.18
C THR A 84 5.58 4.51 8.21
N PRO A 85 5.04 5.64 8.72
CA PRO A 85 3.88 5.60 9.60
C PRO A 85 2.71 4.83 8.98
N VAL A 86 1.91 4.15 9.81
CA VAL A 86 0.79 3.31 9.34
C VAL A 86 -0.17 4.07 8.42
N GLU A 87 -0.36 5.37 8.65
CA GLU A 87 -1.28 6.18 7.85
C GLU A 87 -0.80 6.34 6.41
N VAL A 88 0.52 6.30 6.19
CA VAL A 88 1.12 6.33 4.84
C VAL A 88 0.93 4.97 4.16
N VAL A 89 1.09 3.87 4.89
CA VAL A 89 0.83 2.51 4.39
C VAL A 89 -0.65 2.34 4.00
N ALA A 90 -1.56 2.78 4.87
CA ALA A 90 -3.00 2.78 4.63
C ALA A 90 -3.38 3.67 3.44
N ALA A 91 -2.75 4.84 3.30
CA ALA A 91 -2.93 5.69 2.13
C ALA A 91 -2.41 5.03 0.85
N GLY A 92 -1.34 4.24 0.93
CA GLY A 92 -0.85 3.42 -0.19
C GLY A 92 -1.88 2.42 -0.72
N LEU A 93 -2.66 1.80 0.17
CA LEU A 93 -3.78 0.90 -0.20
C LEU A 93 -4.94 1.63 -0.89
N LEU A 94 -5.10 2.93 -0.63
CA LEU A 94 -6.26 3.72 -1.07
C LEU A 94 -5.89 4.87 -2.01
N HIS A 95 -4.63 4.95 -2.46
CA HIS A 95 -4.10 6.14 -3.16
C HIS A 95 -4.89 6.50 -4.42
N ALA A 96 -5.45 5.50 -5.10
CA ALA A 96 -6.22 5.68 -6.33
C ALA A 96 -7.73 5.90 -6.09
N ALA A 97 -8.20 5.95 -4.84
CA ALA A 97 -9.63 5.93 -4.50
C ALA A 97 -10.42 6.99 -5.28
N TYR A 98 -9.97 8.25 -5.28
CA TYR A 98 -10.65 9.32 -6.02
C TYR A 98 -10.43 9.28 -7.54
N LEU A 99 -9.41 8.57 -8.02
CA LEU A 99 -9.08 8.50 -9.45
C LEU A 99 -9.93 7.44 -10.17
N SER A 100 -10.08 6.27 -9.54
CA SER A 100 -10.66 5.09 -10.18
C SER A 100 -11.48 4.19 -9.25
N GLY A 101 -11.60 4.51 -7.96
CA GLY A 101 -12.41 3.72 -7.04
C GLY A 101 -13.91 3.84 -7.35
N ASP A 102 -14.62 2.71 -7.32
CA ASP A 102 -16.07 2.68 -7.49
C ASP A 102 -16.78 2.85 -6.15
N PHE A 103 -17.40 4.01 -5.97
CA PHE A 103 -18.23 4.34 -4.80
C PHE A 103 -19.73 4.08 -5.05
N GLY A 104 -20.09 3.45 -6.17
CA GLY A 104 -21.48 3.22 -6.58
C GLY A 104 -22.19 4.47 -7.10
N ASP A 105 -21.46 5.57 -7.31
CA ASP A 105 -22.02 6.88 -7.68
C ASP A 105 -21.68 7.34 -9.11
N ASN A 106 -20.91 6.54 -9.87
CA ASN A 106 -20.42 6.85 -11.22
C ASN A 106 -19.66 8.18 -11.36
N LYS A 107 -19.22 8.80 -10.26
CA LYS A 107 -18.47 10.07 -10.29
C LYS A 107 -16.98 9.80 -10.12
N LYS A 108 -16.14 10.56 -10.81
CA LYS A 108 -14.68 10.57 -10.57
C LYS A 108 -14.27 11.81 -9.80
N GLY A 109 -13.10 11.75 -9.18
CA GLY A 109 -12.53 12.83 -8.41
C GLY A 109 -13.05 12.91 -6.99
N ILE A 110 -12.71 14.03 -6.35
CA ILE A 110 -12.97 14.28 -4.94
C ILE A 110 -14.37 14.88 -4.80
N THR A 111 -15.19 14.28 -3.93
CA THR A 111 -16.48 14.84 -3.51
C THR A 111 -16.58 14.76 -1.98
N GLU A 112 -17.35 15.66 -1.36
CA GLU A 112 -17.45 15.69 0.11
C GLU A 112 -17.96 14.36 0.69
N VAL A 113 -18.92 13.72 0.01
CA VAL A 113 -19.43 12.41 0.42
C VAL A 113 -18.32 11.35 0.43
N LYS A 114 -17.48 11.29 -0.62
CA LYS A 114 -16.35 10.35 -0.67
C LYS A 114 -15.28 10.67 0.36
N ARG A 115 -15.04 11.95 0.63
CA ARG A 115 -14.13 12.39 1.70
C ARG A 115 -14.62 11.89 3.06
N GLN A 116 -15.88 12.15 3.41
CA GLN A 116 -16.46 11.69 4.67
C GLN A 116 -16.47 10.17 4.79
N ASN A 117 -16.74 9.44 3.69
CA ASN A 117 -16.64 7.98 3.67
C ASN A 117 -15.22 7.50 4.03
N LEU A 118 -14.18 8.05 3.38
CA LEU A 118 -12.78 7.71 3.69
C LEU A 118 -12.42 8.08 5.13
N ILE A 119 -12.78 9.30 5.57
CA ILE A 119 -12.50 9.77 6.94
C ILE A 119 -13.12 8.84 7.99
N SER A 120 -14.35 8.38 7.77
CA SER A 120 -15.02 7.48 8.72
C SER A 120 -14.35 6.09 8.84
N VAL A 121 -13.61 5.65 7.82
CA VAL A 121 -12.99 4.32 7.78
C VAL A 121 -11.52 4.36 8.21
N VAL A 122 -10.77 5.36 7.75
CA VAL A 122 -9.31 5.44 7.92
C VAL A 122 -8.81 6.72 8.58
N GLY A 123 -9.71 7.67 8.90
CA GLY A 123 -9.37 8.93 9.54
C GLY A 123 -8.89 10.02 8.58
N GLY A 124 -8.93 11.28 9.06
CA GLY A 124 -8.63 12.47 8.25
C GLY A 124 -7.19 12.58 7.78
N LYS A 125 -6.23 12.01 8.52
CA LYS A 125 -4.81 12.05 8.13
C LYS A 125 -4.55 11.20 6.89
N VAL A 126 -5.11 9.98 6.84
CA VAL A 126 -5.03 9.10 5.68
C VAL A 126 -5.75 9.71 4.47
N GLU A 127 -6.95 10.25 4.67
CA GLU A 127 -7.70 10.96 3.61
C GLU A 127 -6.91 12.15 3.06
N GLY A 128 -6.26 12.92 3.93
CA GLY A 128 -5.41 14.05 3.51
C GLY A 128 -4.28 13.64 2.57
N TYR A 129 -3.62 12.51 2.83
CA TYR A 129 -2.59 11.98 1.92
C TYR A 129 -3.18 11.57 0.57
N ILE A 130 -4.35 10.92 0.55
CA ILE A 130 -5.03 10.50 -0.69
C ILE A 130 -5.48 11.71 -1.51
N THR A 131 -5.98 12.76 -0.85
CA THR A 131 -6.35 14.02 -1.49
C THR A 131 -5.13 14.72 -2.10
N ARG A 132 -3.99 14.79 -1.38
CA ARG A 132 -2.74 15.34 -1.93
C ARG A 132 -2.19 14.50 -3.08
N TYR A 133 -2.24 13.17 -2.97
CA TYR A 133 -1.86 12.27 -4.05
C TYR A 133 -2.70 12.50 -5.32
N THR A 134 -4.01 12.65 -5.15
CA THR A 134 -4.95 12.89 -6.25
C THR A 134 -4.68 14.23 -6.95
N ALA A 135 -4.29 15.26 -6.19
CA ALA A 135 -3.95 16.57 -6.73
C ALA A 135 -2.53 16.63 -7.34
N LEU A 136 -1.66 15.67 -7.03
CA LEU A 136 -0.27 15.64 -7.50
C LEU A 136 -0.21 15.32 -9.00
N LYS A 137 0.05 16.34 -9.80
CA LYS A 137 0.35 16.19 -11.23
C LYS A 137 1.74 15.56 -11.39
N TRP A 138 1.82 14.44 -12.08
CA TRP A 138 3.04 13.68 -12.30
C TRP A 138 3.33 13.55 -13.81
N ASN A 139 4.20 14.41 -14.33
CA ASN A 139 4.62 14.41 -15.74
C ASN A 139 6.00 15.10 -15.91
N SER A 140 6.52 15.13 -17.13
CA SER A 140 7.84 15.68 -17.47
C SER A 140 8.04 17.13 -17.04
N ASP A 141 6.96 17.91 -16.97
CA ASP A 141 7.02 19.34 -16.68
C ASP A 141 6.94 19.60 -15.17
N THR A 142 6.20 18.76 -14.43
CA THR A 142 6.02 18.94 -12.98
C THR A 142 7.10 18.27 -12.15
N ILE A 143 7.71 17.18 -12.63
CA ILE A 143 8.77 16.47 -11.90
C ILE A 143 9.96 17.37 -11.58
N PRO A 144 10.55 18.14 -12.53
CA PRO A 144 11.66 19.04 -12.22
C PRO A 144 11.29 20.12 -11.20
N VAL A 145 10.05 20.65 -11.28
CA VAL A 145 9.55 21.66 -10.34
C VAL A 145 9.43 21.07 -8.93
N ILE A 146 8.92 19.84 -8.80
CA ILE A 146 8.83 19.13 -7.51
C ILE A 146 10.23 18.87 -6.95
N TYR A 147 11.16 18.41 -7.79
CA TYR A 147 12.54 18.15 -7.39
C TYR A 147 13.24 19.40 -6.85
N ASN A 148 13.12 20.54 -7.55
CA ASN A 148 13.75 21.80 -7.15
C ASN A 148 13.22 22.38 -5.83
N ARG A 149 12.04 21.94 -5.38
CA ARG A 149 11.40 22.42 -4.15
C ARG A 149 11.29 21.34 -3.07
N LEU A 150 11.95 20.20 -3.25
CA LEU A 150 11.78 18.99 -2.42
C LEU A 150 11.93 19.28 -0.93
N ASP A 151 12.96 20.06 -0.55
CA ASP A 151 13.26 20.42 0.84
C ASP A 151 12.24 21.37 1.47
N SER A 152 11.43 22.03 0.65
CA SER A 152 10.41 23.01 1.06
C SER A 152 8.97 22.50 0.91
N LEU A 153 8.79 21.23 0.56
CA LEU A 153 7.46 20.64 0.44
C LEU A 153 6.76 20.61 1.79
N ASP A 154 5.46 20.90 1.77
CA ASP A 154 4.58 20.64 2.92
C ASP A 154 4.68 19.16 3.32
N PRO A 155 4.65 18.82 4.63
CA PRO A 155 4.75 17.44 5.09
C PRO A 155 3.72 16.50 4.46
N LEU A 156 2.50 16.94 4.16
CA LEU A 156 1.50 16.12 3.47
C LEU A 156 1.89 15.86 2.02
N ASP A 157 2.39 16.89 1.33
CA ASP A 157 2.85 16.78 -0.07
C ASP A 157 4.07 15.87 -0.17
N HIS A 158 4.98 15.93 0.80
CA HIS A 158 6.13 15.03 0.86
C HIS A 158 5.70 13.57 1.04
N LYS A 159 4.69 13.28 1.87
CA LYS A 159 4.16 11.91 2.01
C LYS A 159 3.37 11.47 0.78
N ALA A 160 2.60 12.35 0.16
CA ALA A 160 1.92 12.06 -1.10
C ALA A 160 2.91 11.74 -2.24
N LEU A 161 4.03 12.47 -2.31
CA LEU A 161 5.12 12.18 -3.23
C LEU A 161 5.75 10.82 -2.95
N LEU A 162 5.99 10.47 -1.69
CA LEU A 162 6.50 9.16 -1.32
C LEU A 162 5.56 8.02 -1.76
N ILE A 163 4.24 8.19 -1.58
CA ILE A 163 3.23 7.24 -2.07
C ILE A 163 3.28 7.13 -3.60
N ARG A 164 3.42 8.26 -4.32
CA ARG A 164 3.61 8.27 -5.79
C ARG A 164 4.83 7.48 -6.20
N LEU A 165 5.98 7.69 -5.58
CA LEU A 165 7.19 6.95 -5.90
C LEU A 165 7.04 5.45 -5.63
N ALA A 166 6.39 5.06 -4.53
CA ALA A 166 6.10 3.65 -4.26
C ALA A 166 5.15 3.04 -5.31
N ASN A 167 4.16 3.79 -5.78
CA ASN A 167 3.27 3.38 -6.87
C ASN A 167 4.01 3.17 -8.20
N GLU A 168 5.00 4.01 -8.53
CA GLU A 168 5.79 3.83 -9.76
C GLU A 168 6.77 2.64 -9.70
N LEU A 169 7.10 2.16 -8.48
CA LEU A 169 7.96 1.00 -8.26
C LEU A 169 7.20 -0.33 -8.26
N GLU A 170 5.86 -0.30 -8.25
CA GLU A 170 4.97 -1.47 -8.22
C GLU A 170 4.47 -1.88 -9.61
#